data_AF-A0A8J3BNN1-F1
#
_entry.id   AF-A0A8J3BNN1-F1
#
_cell.length_a   1.000
_cell.length_b   1.000
_cell.length_c   1.000
_cell.angle_alpha   90.00
_cell.angle_beta   90.00
_cell.angle_gamma   90.00
#
_symmetry.space_group_name_H-M   'P 1'
#
loop_
_entity.id
_entity.type
_entity.pdbx_description
1 polymer ?
#
loop_
_entity_poly.entity_id
_entity_poly.type
_entity_poly.pdbx_seq_one_letter_code
_entity_poly.pdbx_strand_id
1 'polypeptide(L)'
;MNVSKLTYNPKWTAILIIGICIGGMLIGNYVQRFRISEYHWIYQYGSYLNLIMVFSSFCWSFFHPLIVWSYKRPEWRKYLIWIIVGLIPLIYFITMMIIVEIKFGNKIT
;
A
#
# COMPACT_ATOMS: atom_id res chain seq x y z
N MET A 1 6.16 7.66 -28.78
CA MET A 1 6.45 6.48 -27.95
C MET A 1 5.20 5.63 -27.87
N ASN A 2 5.19 4.50 -28.59
CA ASN A 2 4.11 3.53 -28.53
C ASN A 2 4.33 2.72 -27.24
N VAL A 3 3.86 3.26 -26.11
CA VAL A 3 3.93 2.58 -24.82
C VAL A 3 3.09 1.32 -25.00
N SER A 4 3.78 0.18 -25.12
CA SER A 4 3.20 -1.15 -25.27
C SER A 4 1.94 -1.23 -24.42
N LYS A 5 0.80 -1.63 -25.01
CA LYS A 5 -0.48 -1.80 -24.32
C LYS A 5 -0.28 -2.64 -23.05
N LEU A 6 0.01 -1.98 -21.94
CA LEU A 6 0.19 -2.64 -20.66
C LEU A 6 -1.21 -3.11 -20.28
N THR A 7 -1.43 -4.42 -20.38
CA THR A 7 -2.73 -5.01 -20.10
C THR A 7 -2.99 -4.91 -18.60
N TYR A 8 -3.58 -3.81 -18.17
CA TYR A 8 -3.93 -3.58 -16.78
C TYR A 8 -5.17 -4.41 -16.41
N ASN A 9 -4.99 -5.36 -15.50
CA ASN A 9 -6.08 -6.17 -14.97
C ASN A 9 -6.46 -5.70 -13.55
N PRO A 10 -7.59 -5.01 -13.37
CA PRO A 10 -7.95 -4.41 -12.08
C PRO A 10 -8.00 -5.42 -10.92
N LYS A 11 -8.40 -6.66 -11.20
CA LYS A 11 -8.54 -7.70 -10.17
C LYS A 11 -7.19 -8.10 -9.58
N TRP A 12 -6.27 -8.50 -10.46
CA TRP A 12 -4.93 -8.91 -10.06
C TRP A 12 -4.15 -7.75 -9.45
N THR A 13 -4.28 -6.55 -10.01
CA THR A 13 -3.60 -5.38 -9.44
C THR A 13 -4.11 -5.06 -8.04
N ALA A 14 -5.41 -5.14 -7.78
CA ALA A 14 -5.94 -4.91 -6.43
C ALA A 14 -5.43 -5.95 -5.42
N ILE A 15 -5.38 -7.24 -5.81
CA ILE A 15 -4.81 -8.31 -4.97
C ILE A 15 -3.31 -8.07 -4.71
N LEU A 16 -2.55 -7.66 -5.73
CA LEU A 16 -1.12 -7.35 -5.60
C LEU A 16 -0.88 -6.16 -4.66
N ILE A 17 -1.65 -5.09 -4.80
CA ILE A 17 -1.57 -3.91 -3.92
C ILE A 17 -1.75 -4.32 -2.46
N ILE A 18 -2.77 -5.14 -2.16
CA ILE A 18 -3.02 -5.66 -0.81
C ILE A 18 -1.89 -6.57 -0.36
N GLY A 19 -1.45 -7.50 -1.21
CA GLY A 19 -0.38 -8.45 -0.89
C GLY A 19 0.94 -7.75 -0.56
N ILE A 20 1.31 -6.72 -1.33
CA ILE A 20 2.51 -5.90 -1.06
C ILE A 20 2.34 -5.13 0.24
N CYS A 21 1.17 -4.54 0.50
CA CYS A 21 0.91 -3.79 1.74
C CYS A 21 1.04 -4.69 2.98
N ILE A 22 0.31 -5.81 3.00
CA ILE A 22 0.34 -6.78 4.11
C ILE A 22 1.74 -7.39 4.23
N GLY A 23 2.35 -7.79 3.12
CA GLY A 23 3.70 -8.34 3.09
C GLY A 23 4.73 -7.37 3.67
N GLY A 24 4.67 -6.09 3.29
CA GLY A 24 5.51 -5.04 3.84
C GLY A 24 5.34 -4.91 5.36
N MET A 25 4.09 -4.82 5.83
CA MET A 25 3.78 -4.74 7.27
C MET A 25 4.32 -5.95 8.05
N LEU A 26 4.14 -7.17 7.52
CA LEU A 26 4.62 -8.40 8.15
C LEU A 26 6.15 -8.44 8.22
N ILE A 27 6.83 -8.05 7.14
CA ILE A 27 8.29 -7.93 7.12
C ILE A 27 8.73 -6.89 8.16
N GLY A 28 8.10 -5.72 8.18
CA GLY A 28 8.36 -4.66 9.16
C GLY A 28 8.24 -5.15 10.60
N ASN A 29 7.23 -5.94 10.91
CA ASN A 29 7.04 -6.52 12.24
C ASN A 29 8.09 -7.61 12.55
N TYR A 30 8.41 -8.46 11.57
CA TYR A 30 9.38 -9.54 11.75
C TYR A 30 10.81 -9.00 11.98
N VAL A 31 11.23 -8.00 11.20
CA VAL A 31 12.60 -7.48 11.22
C VAL A 31 12.91 -6.77 12.54
N GLN A 32 11.90 -6.27 13.27
CA GLN A 32 12.09 -5.65 14.59
C GLN A 32 12.74 -6.58 15.61
N ARG A 33 12.59 -7.91 15.46
CA ARG A 33 13.23 -8.91 16.33
C ARG A 33 14.76 -8.86 16.27
N PHE A 34 15.31 -8.38 15.15
CA PHE A 34 16.75 -8.29 14.93
C PHE A 34 17.33 -6.92 15.28
N ARG A 35 16.53 -6.02 15.90
CA ARG A 35 16.99 -4.67 16.27
C ARG A 35 18.20 -4.70 17.20
N ILE A 36 18.18 -5.56 18.22
CA ILE A 36 19.25 -5.73 19.22
C ILE A 36 19.85 -7.13 19.07
N SER A 37 20.32 -7.44 17.86
CA SER A 37 20.93 -8.73 17.52
C SER A 37 22.19 -8.49 16.71
N GLU A 38 23.10 -9.46 16.71
CA GLU A 38 24.28 -9.47 15.83
C GLU A 38 23.90 -9.37 14.35
N TYR A 39 22.67 -9.76 14.01
CA TYR A 39 22.10 -9.64 12.66
C TYR A 39 21.41 -8.29 12.41
N HIS A 40 21.93 -7.19 12.97
CA HIS A 40 21.35 -5.85 12.84
C HIS A 40 21.17 -5.42 11.37
N TRP A 41 22.00 -5.93 10.44
CA TRP A 41 21.85 -5.67 9.01
C TRP A 41 20.47 -6.12 8.48
N ILE A 42 19.91 -7.23 9.01
CA ILE A 42 18.56 -7.71 8.65
C ILE A 42 17.51 -6.69 9.06
N TYR A 43 17.66 -6.08 10.24
CA TYR A 43 16.79 -5.00 10.69
C TYR A 43 16.89 -3.78 9.78
N GLN A 44 18.11 -3.36 9.41
CA GLN A 44 18.32 -2.16 8.60
C GLN A 44 17.74 -2.33 7.18
N TYR A 45 18.17 -3.35 6.44
CA TYR A 45 17.68 -3.59 5.08
C TYR A 45 16.21 -4.00 5.05
N GLY A 46 15.78 -4.82 6.01
CA GLY A 46 14.38 -5.22 6.16
C GLY A 46 13.45 -4.04 6.46
N SER A 47 13.92 -3.05 7.25
CA SER A 47 13.15 -1.83 7.52
C SER A 47 13.03 -0.94 6.29
N TYR A 48 14.10 -0.80 5.50
CA TYR A 48 14.02 -0.09 4.21
C TYR A 48 13.07 -0.78 3.23
N LEU A 49 13.15 -2.10 3.15
CA LEU A 49 12.27 -2.89 2.29
C LEU A 49 10.80 -2.77 2.70
N ASN A 50 10.50 -2.85 4.00
CA ASN A 50 9.17 -2.57 4.53
C ASN A 50 8.69 -1.17 4.11
N LEU A 51 9.52 -0.14 4.31
CA LEU A 51 9.17 1.23 3.94
C LEU A 51 8.85 1.36 2.45
N ILE A 52 9.69 0.79 1.58
CA ILE A 52 9.47 0.82 0.12
C ILE A 52 8.19 0.07 -0.25
N MET A 53 7.95 -1.12 0.30
CA MET A 53 6.74 -1.91 0.01
C MET A 53 5.47 -1.20 0.45
N VAL A 54 5.44 -0.70 1.69
CA VAL A 54 4.28 -0.01 2.23
C VAL A 54 4.03 1.30 1.45
N PHE A 55 5.07 2.12 1.24
CA PHE A 55 4.91 3.39 0.54
C PHE A 55 4.51 3.20 -0.92
N SER A 56 5.12 2.24 -1.63
CA SER A 56 4.72 1.91 -3.00
C SER A 56 3.29 1.39 -3.05
N SER A 57 2.85 0.55 -2.11
CA SER A 57 1.46 0.07 -2.05
C SER A 57 0.48 1.21 -1.79
N PHE A 58 0.84 2.19 -0.96
CA PHE A 58 0.03 3.37 -0.69
C PHE A 58 -0.11 4.24 -1.96
N CYS A 59 0.99 4.59 -2.61
CA CYS A 59 0.96 5.37 -3.85
C CYS A 59 0.19 4.62 -4.95
N TRP A 60 0.41 3.31 -5.09
CA TRP A 60 -0.27 2.51 -6.11
C TRP A 60 -1.78 2.42 -5.80
N SER A 61 -2.16 2.25 -4.54
CA SER A 61 -3.55 2.30 -4.09
C SER A 61 -4.23 3.62 -4.49
N PHE A 62 -3.55 4.76 -4.34
CA PHE A 62 -4.05 6.07 -4.77
C PHE A 62 -4.27 6.18 -6.29
N PHE A 63 -3.32 5.70 -7.10
CA PHE A 63 -3.44 5.76 -8.56
C PHE A 63 -4.32 4.66 -9.16
N HIS A 64 -4.62 3.59 -8.41
CA HIS A 64 -5.38 2.44 -8.91
C HIS A 64 -6.74 2.83 -9.55
N PRO A 65 -7.61 3.64 -8.91
CA PRO A 65 -8.86 4.06 -9.52
C PRO A 65 -8.67 4.87 -10.81
N LEU A 66 -7.68 5.77 -10.84
CA LEU A 66 -7.38 6.61 -12.01
C LEU A 66 -6.94 5.76 -13.20
N ILE A 67 -6.12 4.74 -12.96
CA ILE A 67 -5.67 3.80 -13.99
C ILE A 67 -6.84 2.94 -14.49
N VAL A 68 -7.69 2.42 -13.60
CA VAL A 68 -8.88 1.64 -13.99
C VAL A 68 -9.82 2.49 -14.83
N TRP A 69 -10.07 3.74 -14.43
CA TRP A 69 -10.92 4.66 -15.16
C TRP A 69 -10.39 4.95 -16.57
N SER A 70 -9.09 5.18 -16.69
CA SER A 70 -8.44 5.47 -17.98
C SER A 70 -8.49 4.26 -18.93
N TYR A 71 -8.16 3.06 -18.45
CA TYR A 71 -8.03 1.86 -19.29
C TYR A 71 -9.35 1.10 -19.53
N LYS A 72 -10.32 1.20 -18.62
CA LYS A 72 -11.59 0.45 -18.67
C LYS A 72 -12.81 1.39 -18.71
N ARG A 73 -12.65 2.61 -19.25
CA ARG A 73 -13.66 3.67 -19.29
C ARG A 73 -15.11 3.23 -19.66
N PRO A 74 -15.38 2.33 -20.63
CA PRO A 74 -16.75 1.91 -20.92
C PRO A 74 -17.34 0.91 -19.89
N GLU A 75 -16.49 0.17 -19.17
CA GLU A 75 -16.90 -0.91 -18.24
C GLU A 75 -16.41 -0.71 -16.81
N TRP A 76 -15.94 0.48 -16.44
CA TRP A 76 -15.31 0.75 -15.13
C TRP A 76 -16.21 0.36 -13.96
N ARG A 77 -17.53 0.51 -14.12
CA ARG A 77 -18.55 0.11 -13.13
C ARG A 77 -18.48 -1.37 -12.77
N LYS A 78 -18.13 -2.23 -13.72
CA LYS A 78 -17.94 -3.68 -13.48
C LYS A 78 -16.75 -3.97 -12.55
N TYR A 79 -15.81 -3.04 -12.46
CA TYR A 79 -14.61 -3.17 -11.63
C TYR A 79 -14.69 -2.35 -10.33
N LEU A 80 -15.84 -1.76 -10.00
CA LEU A 80 -16.04 -0.96 -8.78
C LEU A 80 -15.56 -1.66 -7.51
N ILE A 81 -15.94 -2.93 -7.33
CA ILE A 81 -15.51 -3.73 -6.18
C ILE A 81 -13.98 -3.80 -6.11
N TRP A 82 -13.32 -4.01 -7.25
CA TRP A 82 -11.86 -4.12 -7.31
C TRP A 82 -11.15 -2.78 -7.10
N ILE A 83 -11.77 -1.68 -7.54
CA ILE A 83 -11.30 -0.32 -7.23
C ILE A 83 -11.35 -0.07 -5.72
N ILE A 84 -12.47 -0.41 -5.07
CA ILE A 84 -12.64 -0.24 -3.62
C ILE A 84 -11.64 -1.12 -2.86
N VAL A 85 -11.48 -2.38 -3.26
CA VAL A 85 -10.49 -3.31 -2.69
C VAL A 85 -9.08 -2.75 -2.85
N GLY A 86 -8.73 -2.24 -4.03
CA GLY A 86 -7.43 -1.60 -4.28
C GLY A 86 -7.19 -0.33 -3.47
N LEU A 87 -8.25 0.34 -2.96
CA LEU A 87 -8.17 1.52 -2.11
C LEU A 87 -8.00 1.21 -0.61
N ILE A 88 -8.12 -0.06 -0.19
CA ILE A 88 -8.04 -0.45 1.22
C ILE A 88 -6.74 0.05 1.90
N PRO A 89 -5.54 -0.14 1.32
CA PRO A 89 -4.32 0.36 1.96
C PRO A 89 -4.34 1.88 2.19
N LEU A 90 -4.81 2.65 1.21
CA LEU A 90 -4.90 4.09 1.34
C LEU A 90 -5.85 4.50 2.46
N ILE A 91 -7.04 3.90 2.53
CA ILE A 91 -8.02 4.16 3.60
C ILE A 91 -7.41 3.81 4.97
N TYR A 92 -6.73 2.66 5.08
CA TYR A 92 -6.06 2.24 6.30
C TYR A 92 -5.02 3.27 6.78
N PHE A 93 -4.15 3.75 5.89
CA PHE A 93 -3.14 4.73 6.29
C PHE A 93 -3.72 6.10 6.63
N ILE A 94 -4.73 6.58 5.88
CA ILE A 94 -5.41 7.85 6.20
C ILE A 94 -6.07 7.77 7.57
N THR A 95 -6.82 6.70 7.84
CA THR A 95 -7.46 6.50 9.14
C THR A 95 -6.45 6.40 10.28
N MET A 96 -5.34 5.71 10.08
CA MET A 96 -4.25 5.67 11.07
C MET A 96 -3.64 7.04 11.33
N MET A 97 -3.40 7.85 10.31
CA MET A 97 -2.90 9.23 10.47
C MET A 97 -3.86 10.09 11.30
N ILE A 98 -5.16 10.05 10.98
CA ILE A 98 -6.20 10.79 11.71
C ILE A 98 -6.23 10.34 13.19
N ILE A 99 -6.18 9.03 13.46
CA ILE A 99 -6.18 8.49 14.83
C ILE A 99 -4.94 8.97 15.60
N VAL A 100 -3.77 8.94 14.94
CA VAL A 100 -2.52 9.41 15.54
C VAL A 100 -2.61 10.90 15.87
N GLU A 101 -3.08 11.73 14.96
CA GLU A 101 -3.28 13.16 15.19
C GLU A 101 -4.22 13.45 16.35
N ILE A 102 -5.39 12.79 16.41
CA ILE A 102 -6.34 12.93 17.52
C ILE A 102 -5.68 12.53 18.86
N LYS A 103 -4.94 11.43 18.88
CA LYS A 103 -4.27 10.93 20.09
C LYS A 103 -3.16 11.86 20.57
N PHE A 104 -2.41 12.48 19.66
CA PHE A 104 -1.38 13.45 20.01
C PHE A 104 -1.97 14.80 20.43
N GLY A 105 -3.04 15.26 19.78
CA GLY A 105 -3.77 16.47 20.18
C GLY A 105 -4.29 16.40 21.61
N ASN A 106 -4.90 15.26 22.00
CA ASN A 106 -5.39 15.03 23.36
C ASN A 106 -4.30 14.90 24.44
N LYS A 107 -3.02 14.72 24.07
CA LYS A 107 -1.91 14.65 25.04
C LYS A 107 -1.31 16.02 25.37
N ILE A 108 -1.63 17.05 24.59
CA ILE A 108 -1.04 18.39 24.70
C ILE A 108 -2.01 19.36 25.41
N THR A 109 -3.31 19.03 25.46
CA THR A 109 -4.35 19.66 26.30
C THR A 109 -4.45 18.99 27.66
#